data_AF-A0AA40V7S7-F1
#
_entry.id   AF-A0AA40V7S7-F1
#
_cell.length_a   1.000
_cell.length_b   1.000
_cell.length_c   1.000
_cell.angle_alpha   90.00
_cell.angle_beta   90.00
_cell.angle_gamma   90.00
#
_symmetry.space_group_name_H-M   'P 1'
#
loop_
_entity.id
_entity.type
_entity.pdbx_description
1 polymer ?
#
loop_
_entity_poly.entity_id
_entity_poly.type
_entity_poly.pdbx_seq_one_letter_code
_entity_poly.pdbx_strand_id
1 'polypeptide(L)' 'MAHLKKNTRGAVPGLAVHFERKTDHHTNKEIDVSKSYLNQDLMADGSDMLSRFNERLNDVY' A
#
# COMPACT_ATOMS: atom_id res chain seq x y z
N MET A 1 -1.50 9.60 -16.98
CA MET A 1 -1.09 10.88 -16.33
C MET A 1 -0.06 10.58 -15.27
N ALA A 2 1.09 11.26 -15.27
CA ALA A 2 2.14 11.06 -14.27
C ALA A 2 2.12 12.22 -13.27
N HIS A 3 1.99 11.90 -11.97
CA HIS A 3 2.04 12.85 -10.87
C HIS A 3 2.66 12.17 -9.64
N LEU A 4 3.47 12.90 -8.87
CA LEU A 4 4.18 12.38 -7.70
C LEU A 4 3.68 13.03 -6.40
N LYS A 5 3.56 12.25 -5.33
CA LYS A 5 3.34 12.74 -3.96
C LYS A 5 4.44 12.23 -3.05
N LYS A 6 5.11 13.13 -2.32
CA LYS A 6 6.07 12.77 -1.26
C LYS A 6 5.32 12.27 -0.03
N ASN A 7 5.72 11.12 0.50
CA ASN A 7 5.15 10.53 1.71
C ASN A 7 6.23 10.43 2.80
N THR A 8 5.86 10.69 4.05
CA THR A 8 6.75 10.54 5.21
C THR A 8 6.74 9.09 5.72
N ARG A 9 7.71 8.71 6.55
CA ARG A 9 7.74 7.40 7.23
C ARG A 9 6.42 7.09 7.95
N GLY A 10 5.82 8.08 8.60
CA GLY A 10 4.54 7.92 9.31
C GLY A 10 3.33 7.60 8.40
N ALA A 11 3.42 7.86 7.09
CA ALA A 11 2.35 7.54 6.15
C ALA A 11 2.36 6.08 5.68
N VAL A 12 3.50 5.37 5.79
CA VAL A 12 3.69 4.02 5.25
C VAL A 12 2.65 3.02 5.77
N PRO A 13 2.33 2.95 7.09
CA PRO A 13 1.34 1.99 7.57
C PRO A 13 -0.06 2.21 6.97
N GLY A 14 -0.49 3.48 6.85
CA GLY A 14 -1.79 3.81 6.26
C GLY A 14 -1.86 3.49 4.77
N LEU A 15 -0.76 3.72 4.04
CA LEU A 15 -0.65 3.35 2.62
C LEU A 15 -0.69 1.84 2.43
N ALA A 16 -0.01 1.07 3.28
CA ALA A 16 -0.04 -0.40 3.22
C ALA A 16 -1.46 -0.93 3.42
N VAL A 17 -2.20 -0.42 4.42
CA VAL A 17 -3.62 -0.79 4.62
C VAL A 17 -4.47 -0.46 3.39
N HIS A 18 -4.24 0.70 2.78
CA HIS A 18 -5.03 1.15 1.64
C HIS A 18 -4.71 0.38 0.35
N PHE A 19 -3.44 0.28 -0.03
CA PHE A 19 -3.02 -0.35 -1.29
C PHE A 19 -3.23 -1.86 -1.28
N GLU A 20 -2.95 -2.52 -0.15
CA GLU A 20 -3.06 -3.97 -0.01
C GLU A 20 -4.45 -4.41 0.46
N ARG A 21 -5.40 -3.47 0.60
CA ARG A 21 -6.80 -3.72 0.99
C ARG A 21 -6.91 -4.61 2.24
N LYS A 22 -6.16 -4.30 3.30
CA LYS A 22 -6.14 -5.08 4.56
C LYS A 22 -7.45 -5.04 5.38
N THR A 23 -8.48 -4.38 4.89
CA THR A 23 -9.78 -4.20 5.54
C THR A 23 -10.87 -4.15 4.48
N ASP A 24 -12.05 -4.68 4.79
CA ASP A 24 -13.23 -4.60 3.92
C ASP A 24 -14.05 -3.32 4.18
N HIS A 25 -13.77 -2.60 5.28
CA HIS A 25 -14.47 -1.39 5.64
C HIS A 25 -13.72 -0.17 5.08
N HIS A 26 -14.31 0.47 4.06
CA HIS A 26 -13.74 1.64 3.40
C HIS A 26 -14.66 2.86 3.46
N THR A 27 -14.13 4.00 3.91
CA THR A 27 -14.84 5.28 3.86
C THR A 27 -14.99 5.79 2.42
N ASN A 28 -14.09 5.39 1.52
CA ASN A 28 -14.21 5.71 0.10
C ASN A 28 -15.30 4.84 -0.54
N LYS A 29 -16.39 5.49 -0.95
CA LYS A 29 -17.58 4.86 -1.55
C LYS A 29 -17.33 4.32 -2.97
N GLU A 30 -16.23 4.69 -3.61
CA GLU A 30 -15.87 4.25 -4.96
C GLU A 30 -15.15 2.90 -4.98
N ILE A 31 -14.71 2.39 -3.83
CA ILE A 31 -14.05 1.08 -3.75
C ILE A 31 -15.11 -0.01 -3.70
N ASP A 32 -15.12 -0.87 -4.71
CA ASP A 32 -15.92 -2.09 -4.76
C ASP A 32 -15.13 -3.26 -4.15
N VAL A 33 -15.41 -3.59 -2.89
CA VAL A 33 -14.74 -4.66 -2.14
C VAL A 33 -14.87 -6.00 -2.84
N SER A 34 -15.99 -6.25 -3.54
CA SER A 34 -16.20 -7.51 -4.27
C SER A 34 -15.20 -7.73 -5.40
N LYS A 35 -14.51 -6.66 -5.85
CA LYS A 35 -13.51 -6.69 -6.91
C LYS A 35 -12.08 -6.59 -6.40
N SER A 36 -11.85 -6.50 -5.09
CA SER A 36 -10.50 -6.34 -4.53
C SER A 36 -9.55 -7.48 -4.92
N TYR A 37 -10.05 -8.69 -5.16
CA TYR A 37 -9.28 -9.85 -5.60
C TYR A 37 -8.69 -9.71 -7.01
N LEU A 38 -9.16 -8.75 -7.80
CA LEU A 38 -8.65 -8.46 -9.14
C LEU A 38 -7.41 -7.55 -9.12
N ASN A 39 -7.11 -6.91 -7.98
CA ASN A 39 -5.93 -6.06 -7.84
C ASN A 39 -4.66 -6.92 -7.86
N GLN A 40 -3.57 -6.36 -8.38
CA GLN A 40 -2.29 -7.05 -8.54
C GLN A 40 -1.16 -6.19 -7.98
N ASP A 41 -0.24 -6.82 -7.24
CA ASP A 41 1.09 -6.25 -7.01
C ASP A 41 2.02 -6.74 -8.12
N LEU A 42 2.76 -5.83 -8.73
CA LEU A 42 3.73 -6.15 -9.79
C LEU A 42 5.05 -6.68 -9.21
N MET A 43 5.25 -6.54 -7.90
CA MET A 43 6.43 -7.05 -7.21
C MET A 43 6.23 -8.54 -6.92
N ALA A 44 7.13 -9.37 -7.46
CA ALA A 44 7.00 -10.83 -7.48
C ALA A 44 7.75 -11.55 -6.33
N ASP A 45 8.20 -10.81 -5.32
CA ASP A 45 9.02 -11.33 -4.22
C ASP A 45 8.20 -11.82 -3.01
N GLY A 46 6.87 -11.71 -3.07
CA GLY A 46 5.96 -12.15 -2.00
C GLY A 46 6.00 -11.27 -0.76
N SER A 47 6.69 -10.13 -0.81
CA SER A 47 6.82 -9.21 0.32
C SER A 47 5.66 -8.20 0.37
N ASP A 48 5.20 -7.90 1.58
CA ASP A 48 4.23 -6.81 1.78
C ASP A 48 4.93 -5.44 1.80
N MET A 49 4.15 -4.41 1.48
CA MET A 49 4.58 -3.02 1.42
C MET A 49 5.21 -2.58 2.74
N LEU A 50 4.61 -2.91 3.88
CA LEU A 50 5.09 -2.42 5.17
C LEU A 50 6.49 -2.96 5.47
N SER A 51 6.70 -4.25 5.26
CA SER A 51 8.01 -4.90 5.42
C SER A 51 9.06 -4.27 4.51
N ARG A 52 8.79 -4.15 3.20
CA ARG A 52 9.71 -3.54 2.22
C ARG A 52 10.13 -2.12 2.57
N PHE A 53 9.15 -1.28 2.89
CA PHE A 53 9.44 0.11 3.18
C PHE A 53 10.17 0.25 4.52
N ASN A 54 9.88 -0.57 5.52
CA ASN A 54 10.61 -0.56 6.79
C ASN A 54 12.06 -1.02 6.63
N GLU A 55 12.31 -2.09 5.87
CA GLU A 55 13.66 -2.54 5.54
C GLU A 55 14.45 -1.41 4.87
N ARG A 56 13.90 -0.83 3.80
CA ARG A 56 14.53 0.30 3.11
C ARG A 56 14.77 1.51 4.02
N LEU A 57 13.85 1.77 4.94
CA LEU A 57 13.95 2.87 5.88
C LEU A 57 14.98 2.61 6.99
N ASN A 58 15.27 1.36 7.33
CA ASN A 58 16.35 1.01 8.27
C ASN A 58 17.74 1.11 7.60
N ASP A 59 17.82 0.90 6.28
CA ASP A 59 19.10 1.02 5.55
C ASP A 59 19.58 2.47 5.37
N VAL A 60 18.68 3.46 5.46
CA VAL A 60 18.99 4.88 5.17
C VAL A 60 18.97 5.79 6.38
N TYR A 61 18.49 5.31 7.53
CA TYR A 61 18.42 6.05 8.78
C TYR A 61 19.11 5.25 9.87
#